data_AF-A0A084IMP0-F1
#
_entry.id   AF-A0A084IMP0-F1
#
_cell.length_a   1.000
_cell.length_b   1.000
_cell.length_c   1.000
_cell.angle_alpha   90.00
_cell.angle_beta   90.00
_cell.angle_gamma   90.00
#
_symmetry.space_group_name_H-M   'P 1'
#
loop_
_entity.id
_entity.type
_entity.pdbx_description
1 polymer ?
#
loop_
_entity_poly.entity_id
_entity_poly.type
_entity_poly.pdbx_seq_one_letter_code
_entity_poly.pdbx_strand_id
1 'polypeptide(L)'
;MASGIEAWLFGYAGTKLANGVLERLRGDKLTVDLRRATEKWAAQLPDHVALASIYALFPDAIADDELAERPALMRLRFDLRQSNVPTDEVWHEALLKQWRFVRANARDPDDFFQLPEAEARRHLSALAVKLHTVCSQHEALFRATTISLLRELLARGDGSGAPEEDVRKVLTADQKALLRCVYQHRGLCRIAAARGEYECLWAPGAVCDMQWGWERTPEECRRSGKAPGDRRERLRWIYVVKDLTEAGLFEAQAKGYYALTEQGWRVAHDLGDASTPH
;
A
#
# COMPACT_ATOMS: atom_id res chain seq x y z
N MET A 1 21.61 -12.28 -2.40
CA MET A 1 21.94 -10.92 -2.89
C MET A 1 20.68 -10.38 -3.55
N ALA A 2 20.21 -9.21 -3.13
CA ALA A 2 19.03 -8.60 -3.75
C ALA A 2 19.34 -8.23 -5.20
N SER A 3 18.34 -8.39 -6.05
CA SER A 3 18.38 -7.99 -7.45
C SER A 3 18.52 -6.46 -7.55
N GLY A 4 19.34 -5.93 -8.47
CA GLY A 4 19.47 -4.47 -8.64
C GLY A 4 18.16 -3.72 -8.91
N ILE A 5 17.22 -4.36 -9.63
CA ILE A 5 15.85 -3.86 -9.79
C ILE A 5 15.09 -3.84 -8.46
N GLU A 6 15.29 -4.81 -7.55
CA GLU A 6 14.66 -4.77 -6.22
C GLU A 6 15.19 -3.59 -5.42
N ALA A 7 16.51 -3.42 -5.41
CA ALA A 7 17.13 -2.37 -4.65
C ALA A 7 16.85 -0.98 -5.25
N TRP A 8 16.64 -0.90 -6.56
CA TRP A 8 16.19 0.31 -7.23
C TRP A 8 14.71 0.63 -6.98
N LEU A 9 13.81 -0.34 -7.08
CA LEU A 9 12.36 -0.14 -6.89
C LEU A 9 12.01 0.15 -5.44
N PHE A 10 12.72 -0.47 -4.51
CA PHE A 10 12.32 -0.48 -3.11
C PHE A 10 13.32 0.24 -2.20
N GLY A 11 14.52 0.56 -2.69
CA GLY A 11 15.58 1.23 -1.95
C GLY A 11 16.24 0.30 -0.92
N TYR A 12 17.56 0.44 -0.74
CA TYR A 12 18.28 -0.20 0.36
C TYR A 12 18.59 0.74 1.54
N ALA A 13 18.24 2.03 1.42
CA ALA A 13 18.50 3.02 2.45
C ALA A 13 17.38 3.03 3.53
N GLY A 14 17.69 2.42 4.66
CA GLY A 14 17.47 3.00 5.99
C GLY A 14 16.06 3.39 6.44
N THR A 15 15.14 2.44 6.66
CA THR A 15 14.28 2.49 7.88
C THR A 15 13.82 1.09 8.24
N LYS A 16 13.77 0.78 9.55
CA LYS A 16 13.23 -0.47 10.10
C LYS A 16 11.77 -0.77 9.69
N LEU A 17 11.10 0.14 8.99
CA LEU A 17 9.76 -0.01 8.41
C LEU A 17 9.77 -0.60 6.99
N ALA A 18 10.82 -0.36 6.19
CA ALA A 18 10.90 -0.86 4.82
C ALA A 18 11.08 -2.39 4.76
N ASN A 19 11.70 -2.98 5.77
CA ASN A 19 11.93 -4.43 5.83
C ASN A 19 10.63 -5.25 5.77
N GLY A 20 9.51 -4.79 6.34
CA GLY A 20 8.25 -5.56 6.32
C GLY A 20 7.58 -5.66 4.95
N VAL A 21 7.75 -4.64 4.09
CA VAL A 21 7.23 -4.61 2.72
C VAL A 21 8.22 -5.23 1.74
N LEU A 22 9.52 -4.94 1.92
CA LEU A 22 10.62 -5.57 1.16
C LEU A 22 10.70 -7.07 1.39
N GLU A 23 10.44 -7.59 2.60
CA GLU A 23 10.42 -9.05 2.86
C GLU A 23 9.21 -9.74 2.21
N ARG A 24 8.08 -9.04 2.05
CA ARG A 24 6.91 -9.57 1.31
C ARG A 24 7.10 -9.55 -0.21
N LEU A 25 7.97 -8.66 -0.72
CA LEU A 25 8.19 -8.45 -2.16
C LEU A 25 9.55 -8.98 -2.68
N ARG A 26 10.48 -9.35 -1.79
CA ARG A 26 11.75 -9.99 -2.14
C ARG A 26 11.48 -11.39 -2.68
N GLY A 27 11.88 -11.63 -3.94
CA GLY A 27 11.54 -12.86 -4.64
C GLY A 27 10.07 -12.95 -5.08
N ASP A 28 9.31 -11.85 -4.98
CA ASP A 28 7.93 -11.81 -5.47
C ASP A 28 7.88 -11.80 -7.00
N LYS A 29 6.84 -12.44 -7.53
CA LYS A 29 6.59 -12.65 -8.96
C LYS A 29 6.67 -11.32 -9.73
N LEU A 30 6.19 -10.22 -9.14
CA LEU A 30 6.27 -8.88 -9.71
C LEU A 30 7.71 -8.48 -10.08
N THR A 31 8.65 -8.63 -9.16
CA THR A 31 10.04 -8.22 -9.37
C THR A 31 10.67 -9.06 -10.48
N VAL A 32 10.42 -10.37 -10.47
CA VAL A 32 10.88 -11.29 -11.52
C VAL A 32 10.33 -10.88 -12.88
N ASP A 33 9.04 -10.54 -12.95
CA ASP A 33 8.38 -10.16 -14.19
C ASP A 33 8.85 -8.77 -14.68
N LEU A 34 9.07 -7.80 -13.80
CA LEU A 34 9.64 -6.49 -14.15
C LEU A 34 11.06 -6.62 -14.69
N ARG A 35 11.89 -7.45 -14.05
CA ARG A 35 13.23 -7.77 -14.53
C ARG A 35 13.17 -8.42 -15.91
N ARG A 36 12.38 -9.47 -16.07
CA ARG A 36 12.22 -10.18 -17.35
C ARG A 36 11.73 -9.26 -18.45
N ALA A 37 10.80 -8.35 -18.15
CA ALA A 37 10.31 -7.36 -19.12
C ALA A 37 11.41 -6.38 -19.54
N THR A 38 12.26 -5.96 -18.61
CA THR A 38 13.41 -5.09 -18.86
C THR A 38 14.47 -5.79 -19.69
N GLU A 39 14.86 -7.01 -19.33
CA GLU A 39 15.83 -7.83 -20.08
C GLU A 39 15.34 -8.11 -21.50
N LYS A 40 14.06 -8.48 -21.65
CA LYS A 40 13.45 -8.69 -22.97
C LYS A 40 13.40 -7.41 -23.80
N TRP A 41 13.19 -6.26 -23.17
CA TRP A 41 13.27 -4.96 -23.87
C TRP A 41 14.70 -4.64 -24.29
N ALA A 42 15.69 -4.83 -23.40
CA ALA A 42 17.10 -4.56 -23.71
C ALA A 42 17.60 -5.44 -24.87
N ALA A 43 17.19 -6.71 -24.91
CA ALA A 43 17.51 -7.64 -26.01
C ALA A 43 16.82 -7.29 -27.36
N GLN A 44 15.86 -6.35 -27.37
CA GLN A 44 15.19 -5.86 -28.58
C GLN A 44 15.78 -4.54 -29.07
N LEU A 45 16.74 -3.97 -28.35
CA LEU A 45 17.46 -2.79 -28.81
C LEU A 45 18.36 -3.15 -30.01
N PRO A 46 18.43 -2.31 -31.05
CA PRO A 46 19.39 -2.51 -32.13
C PRO A 46 20.84 -2.58 -31.61
N ASP A 47 21.70 -3.34 -32.30
CA ASP A 47 23.08 -3.59 -31.86
C ASP A 47 23.91 -2.31 -31.65
N HIS A 48 23.62 -1.24 -32.38
CA HIS A 48 24.30 0.06 -32.28
C HIS A 48 23.82 0.93 -31.10
N VAL A 49 22.85 0.46 -30.33
CA VAL A 49 22.31 1.13 -29.13
C VAL A 49 22.18 0.15 -27.97
N ALA A 50 23.07 -0.85 -27.95
CA ALA A 50 23.06 -1.88 -26.94
C ALA A 50 23.20 -1.28 -25.53
N LEU A 51 22.47 -1.88 -24.60
CA LEU A 51 22.62 -1.60 -23.18
C LEU A 51 23.41 -2.76 -22.57
N ALA A 52 24.64 -2.49 -22.11
CA ALA A 52 25.51 -3.54 -21.58
C ALA A 52 24.97 -4.09 -20.26
N SER A 53 24.30 -3.25 -19.47
CA SER A 53 23.72 -3.63 -18.20
C SER A 53 22.43 -2.87 -17.88
N ILE A 54 21.36 -3.61 -17.59
CA ILE A 54 20.10 -3.03 -17.10
C ILE A 54 20.29 -2.30 -15.76
N TYR A 55 21.33 -2.62 -14.99
CA TYR A 55 21.63 -1.97 -13.72
C TYR A 55 22.05 -0.50 -13.85
N ALA A 56 22.41 -0.04 -15.06
CA ALA A 56 22.62 1.39 -15.30
C ALA A 56 21.29 2.18 -15.22
N LEU A 57 20.19 1.59 -15.68
CA LEU A 57 18.84 2.15 -15.52
C LEU A 57 18.24 1.86 -14.14
N PHE A 58 18.71 0.79 -13.48
CA PHE A 58 18.21 0.33 -12.19
C PHE A 58 19.36 0.07 -11.20
N PRO A 59 20.06 1.12 -10.71
CA PRO A 59 21.21 0.94 -9.83
C PRO A 59 20.85 0.31 -8.48
N ASP A 60 21.74 -0.59 -8.04
CA ASP A 60 21.61 -1.41 -6.83
C ASP A 60 21.55 -0.59 -5.53
N ALA A 61 22.14 0.59 -5.51
CA ALA A 61 22.07 1.49 -4.37
C ALA A 61 22.01 2.93 -4.89
N ILE A 62 20.98 3.66 -4.47
CA ILE A 62 20.91 5.10 -4.65
C ILE A 62 20.91 5.70 -3.25
N ALA A 63 21.87 6.60 -2.99
CA ALA A 63 21.95 7.33 -1.73
C ALA A 63 20.81 8.37 -1.64
N ASP A 64 20.34 8.67 -0.41
CA ASP A 64 19.15 9.48 -0.18
C ASP A 64 19.31 10.93 -0.67
N ASP A 65 20.52 11.47 -0.63
CA ASP A 65 20.91 12.76 -1.19
C ASP A 65 20.77 12.78 -2.72
N GLU A 66 21.21 11.72 -3.41
CA GLU A 66 21.02 11.63 -4.86
C GLU A 66 19.55 11.37 -5.27
N LEU A 67 18.72 10.85 -4.36
CA LEU A 67 17.27 10.71 -4.58
C LEU A 67 16.54 12.05 -4.50
N ALA A 68 16.98 12.94 -3.60
CA ALA A 68 16.42 14.28 -3.49
C ALA A 68 16.54 15.08 -4.80
N GLU A 69 17.60 14.84 -5.57
CA GLU A 69 17.80 15.45 -6.89
C GLU A 69 16.96 14.82 -8.02
N ARG A 70 16.27 13.70 -7.74
CA ARG A 70 15.49 12.92 -8.73
C ARG A 70 14.06 12.66 -8.24
N PRO A 71 13.20 13.71 -8.16
CA PRO A 71 11.84 13.60 -7.61
C PRO A 71 10.94 12.62 -8.36
N ALA A 72 11.13 12.43 -9.67
CA ALA A 72 10.38 11.44 -10.45
C ALA A 72 10.65 9.99 -9.98
N LEU A 73 11.89 9.68 -9.59
CA LEU A 73 12.23 8.38 -9.01
C LEU A 73 11.62 8.22 -7.62
N MET A 74 11.63 9.27 -6.80
CA MET A 74 10.97 9.26 -5.49
C MET A 74 9.47 8.99 -5.62
N ARG A 75 8.79 9.64 -6.58
CA ARG A 75 7.37 9.43 -6.85
C ARG A 75 7.07 7.99 -7.29
N LEU A 76 7.82 7.47 -8.25
CA LEU A 76 7.66 6.08 -8.71
C LEU A 76 7.81 5.07 -7.55
N ARG A 77 8.82 5.28 -6.69
CA ARG A 77 9.03 4.45 -5.49
C ARG A 77 7.89 4.58 -4.50
N PHE A 78 7.39 5.78 -4.31
CA PHE A 78 6.25 6.03 -3.43
C PHE A 78 5.02 5.27 -3.91
N ASP A 79 4.68 5.34 -5.20
CA ASP A 79 3.53 4.64 -5.78
C ASP A 79 3.62 3.13 -5.56
N LEU A 80 4.77 2.52 -5.86
CA LEU A 80 4.98 1.09 -5.66
C LEU A 80 4.91 0.69 -4.18
N ARG A 81 5.43 1.52 -3.26
CA ARG A 81 5.32 1.28 -1.81
C ARG A 81 3.89 1.39 -1.29
N GLN A 82 3.08 2.28 -1.88
CA GLN A 82 1.65 2.40 -1.58
C GLN A 82 0.81 1.32 -2.28
N SER A 83 1.44 0.34 -2.94
CA SER A 83 0.76 -0.70 -3.73
C SER A 83 -0.09 -0.13 -4.88
N ASN A 84 0.29 1.04 -5.38
CA ASN A 84 -0.31 1.65 -6.55
C ASN A 84 0.44 1.24 -7.82
N VAL A 85 -0.29 0.98 -8.89
CA VAL A 85 0.23 0.76 -10.24
C VAL A 85 0.66 2.12 -10.79
N PRO A 86 1.96 2.36 -10.99
CA PRO A 86 2.41 3.60 -11.60
C PRO A 86 2.00 3.65 -13.07
N THR A 87 1.60 4.82 -13.57
CA THR A 87 1.27 4.99 -14.99
C THR A 87 2.51 4.92 -15.86
N ASP A 88 2.33 4.74 -17.17
CA ASP A 88 3.41 4.77 -18.14
C ASP A 88 4.11 6.14 -18.18
N GLU A 89 3.40 7.26 -17.91
CA GLU A 89 4.07 8.56 -17.78
C GLU A 89 5.00 8.64 -16.58
N VAL A 90 4.56 8.12 -15.41
CA VAL A 90 5.40 8.09 -14.19
C VAL A 90 6.65 7.24 -14.42
N TRP A 91 6.49 6.07 -15.04
CA TRP A 91 7.62 5.23 -15.45
C TRP A 91 8.55 5.93 -16.44
N HIS A 92 8.00 6.56 -17.47
CA HIS A 92 8.78 7.23 -18.50
C HIS A 92 9.59 8.39 -17.92
N GLU A 93 8.98 9.23 -17.09
CA GLU A 93 9.64 10.36 -16.45
C GLU A 93 10.81 9.91 -15.56
N ALA A 94 10.57 8.88 -14.74
CA ALA A 94 11.56 8.26 -13.86
C ALA A 94 12.76 7.71 -14.66
N LEU A 95 12.48 6.92 -15.70
CA LEU A 95 13.50 6.32 -16.57
C LEU A 95 14.32 7.39 -17.31
N LEU A 96 13.67 8.43 -17.84
CA LEU A 96 14.34 9.51 -18.56
C LEU A 96 15.24 10.33 -17.64
N LYS A 97 14.79 10.60 -16.41
CA LYS A 97 15.62 11.27 -15.40
C LYS A 97 16.86 10.46 -15.06
N GLN A 98 16.71 9.15 -14.87
CA GLN A 98 17.83 8.25 -14.63
C GLN A 98 18.79 8.20 -15.82
N TRP A 99 18.25 8.13 -17.05
CA TRP A 99 19.06 8.13 -18.26
C TRP A 99 19.90 9.40 -18.40
N ARG A 100 19.29 10.59 -18.16
CA ARG A 100 20.01 11.87 -18.18
C ARG A 100 21.10 11.92 -17.11
N PHE A 101 20.81 11.38 -15.92
CA PHE A 101 21.76 11.31 -14.83
C PHE A 101 22.99 10.46 -15.20
N VAL A 102 22.77 9.25 -15.73
CA VAL A 102 23.87 8.37 -16.15
C VAL A 102 24.67 9.02 -17.27
N ARG A 103 24.01 9.61 -18.28
CA ARG A 103 24.68 10.32 -19.37
C ARG A 103 25.58 11.46 -18.88
N ALA A 104 25.18 12.20 -17.85
CA ALA A 104 25.92 13.34 -17.33
C ALA A 104 27.08 12.94 -16.40
N ASN A 105 26.97 11.81 -15.70
CA ASN A 105 27.88 11.45 -14.61
C ASN A 105 28.75 10.22 -14.90
N ALA A 106 28.42 9.40 -15.90
CA ALA A 106 29.24 8.25 -16.27
C ALA A 106 30.49 8.71 -17.02
N ARG A 107 31.65 8.16 -16.61
CA ARG A 107 32.94 8.42 -17.27
C ARG A 107 33.01 7.84 -18.68
N ASP A 108 32.34 6.70 -18.89
CA ASP A 108 32.23 6.01 -20.17
C ASP A 108 30.82 5.39 -20.28
N PRO A 109 29.81 6.17 -20.69
CA PRO A 109 28.43 5.70 -20.77
C PRO A 109 28.23 4.71 -21.94
N ASP A 110 27.49 3.62 -21.72
CA ASP A 110 27.08 2.68 -22.78
C ASP A 110 26.42 3.42 -23.98
N ASP A 111 26.46 2.81 -25.17
CA ASP A 111 25.93 3.38 -26.42
C ASP A 111 24.50 3.90 -26.28
N PHE A 112 23.64 3.19 -25.53
CA PHE A 112 22.28 3.61 -25.23
C PHE A 112 22.19 5.00 -24.55
N PHE A 113 23.15 5.35 -23.70
CA PHE A 113 23.19 6.65 -23.00
C PHE A 113 23.82 7.76 -23.85
N GLN A 114 24.47 7.41 -24.96
CA GLN A 114 25.04 8.36 -25.91
C GLN A 114 24.02 8.83 -26.95
N LEU A 115 22.89 8.13 -27.08
CA LEU A 115 21.80 8.46 -28.00
C LEU A 115 21.33 9.93 -27.89
N PRO A 116 20.84 10.53 -28.98
CA PRO A 116 20.06 11.76 -28.91
C PRO A 116 18.85 11.55 -27.97
N GLU A 117 18.54 12.55 -27.12
CA GLU A 117 17.47 12.41 -26.14
C GLU A 117 16.12 12.05 -26.79
N ALA A 118 15.84 12.56 -27.99
CA ALA A 118 14.61 12.25 -28.73
C ALA A 118 14.48 10.75 -29.05
N GLU A 119 15.58 10.07 -29.31
CA GLU A 119 15.62 8.64 -29.61
C GLU A 119 15.55 7.81 -28.33
N ALA A 120 16.33 8.17 -27.31
CA ALA A 120 16.25 7.57 -25.99
C ALA A 120 14.82 7.63 -25.42
N ARG A 121 14.13 8.76 -25.59
CA ARG A 121 12.72 8.92 -25.19
C ARG A 121 11.80 7.88 -25.83
N ARG A 122 11.98 7.57 -27.12
CA ARG A 122 11.17 6.55 -27.81
C ARG A 122 11.38 5.18 -27.18
N HIS A 123 12.64 4.79 -26.96
CA HIS A 123 12.97 3.49 -26.35
C HIS A 123 12.49 3.39 -24.90
N LEU A 124 12.66 4.46 -24.10
CA LEU A 124 12.23 4.51 -22.71
C LEU A 124 10.70 4.56 -22.56
N SER A 125 9.99 5.20 -23.51
CA SER A 125 8.52 5.16 -23.55
C SER A 125 8.02 3.73 -23.82
N ALA A 126 8.64 3.02 -24.77
CA ALA A 126 8.32 1.61 -25.01
C ALA A 126 8.60 0.71 -23.79
N LEU A 127 9.67 0.97 -23.04
CA LEU A 127 9.95 0.30 -21.77
C LEU A 127 8.88 0.63 -20.72
N ALA A 128 8.54 1.91 -20.56
CA ALA A 128 7.55 2.37 -19.59
C ALA A 128 6.19 1.70 -19.77
N VAL A 129 5.70 1.58 -21.00
CA VAL A 129 4.45 0.85 -21.32
C VAL A 129 4.53 -0.61 -20.90
N LYS A 130 5.67 -1.28 -21.14
CA LYS A 130 5.87 -2.68 -20.74
C LYS A 130 5.88 -2.83 -19.22
N LEU A 131 6.57 -1.96 -18.50
CA LEU A 131 6.64 -1.99 -17.03
C LEU A 131 5.28 -1.69 -16.40
N HIS A 132 4.57 -0.69 -16.92
CA HIS A 132 3.18 -0.41 -16.54
C HIS A 132 2.30 -1.64 -16.77
N THR A 133 2.39 -2.29 -17.93
CA THR A 133 1.61 -3.50 -18.25
C THR A 133 1.88 -4.63 -17.25
N VAL A 134 3.15 -4.86 -16.88
CA VAL A 134 3.51 -5.86 -15.86
C VAL A 134 2.90 -5.52 -14.51
N CYS A 135 2.98 -4.25 -14.06
CA CYS A 135 2.36 -3.81 -12.82
C CYS A 135 0.83 -3.99 -12.84
N SER A 136 0.18 -3.64 -13.95
CA SER A 136 -1.28 -3.76 -14.15
C SER A 136 -1.76 -5.21 -14.20
N GLN A 137 -0.92 -6.15 -14.65
CA GLN A 137 -1.23 -7.58 -14.66
C GLN A 137 -0.98 -8.27 -13.31
N HIS A 138 -0.28 -7.58 -12.39
CA HIS A 138 -0.05 -8.10 -11.05
C HIS A 138 -1.29 -7.91 -10.18
N GLU A 139 -2.03 -9.00 -9.96
CA GLU A 139 -3.36 -9.00 -9.31
C GLU A 139 -3.40 -8.19 -8.00
N ALA A 140 -2.39 -8.35 -7.13
CA ALA A 140 -2.34 -7.66 -5.85
C ALA A 140 -2.20 -6.13 -6.00
N LEU A 141 -1.35 -5.67 -6.94
CA LEU A 141 -1.17 -4.23 -7.21
C LEU A 141 -2.40 -3.66 -7.90
N PHE A 142 -2.91 -4.36 -8.92
CA PHE A 142 -4.09 -3.94 -9.66
C PHE A 142 -5.30 -3.76 -8.74
N ARG A 143 -5.55 -4.75 -7.87
CA ARG A 143 -6.65 -4.70 -6.90
C ARG A 143 -6.49 -3.54 -5.91
N ALA A 144 -5.30 -3.36 -5.33
CA ALA A 144 -5.02 -2.27 -4.40
C ALA A 144 -5.24 -0.89 -5.06
N THR A 145 -4.71 -0.71 -6.26
CA THR A 145 -4.85 0.52 -7.05
C THR A 145 -6.30 0.81 -7.40
N THR A 146 -7.03 -0.20 -7.88
CA THR A 146 -8.44 -0.04 -8.26
C THR A 146 -9.28 0.36 -7.06
N ILE A 147 -9.05 -0.26 -5.90
CA ILE A 147 -9.74 0.12 -4.65
C ILE A 147 -9.42 1.57 -4.27
N SER A 148 -8.15 1.99 -4.37
CA SER A 148 -7.76 3.37 -4.09
C SER A 148 -8.45 4.37 -5.03
N LEU A 149 -8.43 4.11 -6.33
CA LEU A 149 -9.08 4.96 -7.34
C LEU A 149 -10.59 5.01 -7.16
N LEU A 150 -11.25 3.88 -6.85
CA LEU A 150 -12.68 3.86 -6.56
C LEU A 150 -13.02 4.72 -5.34
N ARG A 151 -12.19 4.68 -4.28
CA ARG A 151 -12.38 5.54 -3.10
C ARG A 151 -12.17 7.01 -3.43
N GLU A 152 -11.15 7.34 -4.23
CA GLU A 152 -10.95 8.71 -4.69
C GLU A 152 -12.11 9.20 -5.56
N LEU A 153 -12.65 8.36 -6.44
CA LEU A 153 -13.80 8.70 -7.27
C LEU A 153 -15.07 8.90 -6.44
N LEU A 154 -15.29 8.06 -5.41
CA LEU A 154 -16.37 8.26 -4.45
C LEU A 154 -16.20 9.58 -3.69
N ALA A 155 -15.01 9.86 -3.18
CA ALA A 155 -14.71 11.11 -2.49
C ALA A 155 -14.83 12.36 -3.39
N ARG A 156 -14.56 12.23 -4.69
CA ARG A 156 -14.72 13.31 -5.69
C ARG A 156 -16.17 13.44 -6.17
N GLY A 157 -16.94 12.35 -6.16
CA GLY A 157 -18.37 12.33 -6.46
C GLY A 157 -19.21 13.12 -5.46
N ASP A 158 -18.72 13.26 -4.23
CA ASP A 158 -19.31 14.09 -3.18
C ASP A 158 -18.94 15.59 -3.29
N GLY A 159 -18.17 15.97 -4.33
CA GLY A 159 -17.65 17.33 -4.54
C GLY A 159 -18.57 18.32 -5.26
N SER A 160 -19.74 17.90 -5.76
CA SER A 160 -20.77 18.84 -6.24
C SER A 160 -21.79 19.12 -5.14
N GLY A 161 -21.45 20.04 -4.23
CA GLY A 161 -22.38 20.72 -3.33
C GLY A 161 -23.49 19.84 -2.73
N ALA A 162 -23.13 19.00 -1.77
CA ALA A 162 -24.08 18.46 -0.80
C ALA A 162 -23.63 18.88 0.60
N PRO A 163 -24.57 19.16 1.53
CA PRO A 163 -24.26 19.66 2.87
C PRO A 163 -23.36 18.65 3.59
N GLU A 164 -22.77 19.01 4.73
CA GLU A 164 -22.30 18.05 5.75
C GLU A 164 -23.35 16.94 5.92
N GLU A 165 -23.27 15.89 5.11
CA GLU A 165 -24.17 14.77 5.17
C GLU A 165 -23.61 13.95 6.31
N ASP A 166 -24.13 14.28 7.49
CA ASP A 166 -23.81 13.73 8.79
C ASP A 166 -23.23 12.33 8.64
N VAL A 167 -21.91 12.17 8.80
CA VAL A 167 -21.17 10.91 8.58
C VAL A 167 -21.89 9.72 9.23
N ARG A 168 -22.66 9.98 10.30
CA ARG A 168 -23.59 9.05 10.97
C ARG A 168 -24.62 8.37 10.06
N LYS A 169 -25.07 9.02 8.99
CA LYS A 169 -26.05 8.49 8.01
C LYS A 169 -25.46 7.44 7.07
N VAL A 170 -24.15 7.49 6.83
CA VAL A 170 -23.45 6.59 5.91
C VAL A 170 -22.83 5.38 6.63
N LEU A 171 -22.63 5.47 7.96
CA LEU A 171 -22.05 4.38 8.74
C LEU A 171 -22.96 3.14 8.83
N THR A 172 -22.36 1.97 8.57
CA THR A 172 -23.00 0.66 8.72
C THR A 172 -23.30 0.33 10.19
N ALA A 173 -24.16 -0.67 10.43
CA ALA A 173 -24.48 -1.13 11.78
C ALA A 173 -23.24 -1.59 12.56
N ASP A 174 -22.30 -2.27 11.91
CA ASP A 174 -21.08 -2.77 12.55
C ASP A 174 -20.11 -1.66 12.92
N GLN A 175 -19.96 -0.68 12.02
CA GLN A 175 -19.15 0.52 12.28
C GLN A 175 -19.70 1.29 13.48
N LYS A 176 -21.03 1.48 13.54
CA LYS A 176 -21.71 2.11 14.68
C LYS A 176 -21.50 1.31 15.97
N ALA A 177 -21.59 -0.02 15.91
CA ALA A 177 -21.38 -0.90 17.06
C ALA A 177 -19.93 -0.80 17.59
N LEU A 178 -18.93 -0.83 16.70
CA LEU A 178 -17.54 -0.69 17.09
C LEU A 178 -17.24 0.69 17.67
N LEU A 179 -17.71 1.77 17.03
CA LEU A 179 -17.50 3.13 17.52
C LEU A 179 -18.07 3.34 18.93
N ARG A 180 -19.30 2.85 19.19
CA ARG A 180 -19.91 2.90 20.53
C ARG A 180 -19.10 2.12 21.56
N CYS A 181 -18.70 0.90 21.22
CA CYS A 181 -17.89 0.05 22.08
C CYS A 181 -16.57 0.75 22.45
N VAL A 182 -15.85 1.25 21.45
CA VAL A 182 -14.54 1.88 21.63
C VAL A 182 -14.67 3.19 22.41
N TYR A 183 -15.71 3.98 22.16
CA TYR A 183 -16.02 5.21 22.89
C TYR A 183 -16.25 4.96 24.39
N GLN A 184 -17.07 3.96 24.74
CA GLN A 184 -17.35 3.58 26.14
C GLN A 184 -16.10 3.11 26.90
N HIS A 185 -15.06 2.68 26.17
CA HIS A 185 -13.90 2.00 26.74
C HIS A 185 -12.56 2.68 26.38
N ARG A 186 -12.55 4.01 26.30
CA ARG A 186 -11.35 4.86 26.17
C ARG A 186 -10.62 4.81 24.82
N GLY A 187 -11.34 4.51 23.74
CA GLY A 187 -10.92 4.94 22.40
C GLY A 187 -9.91 4.07 21.68
N LEU A 188 -9.58 2.87 22.17
CA LEU A 188 -8.57 2.00 21.56
C LEU A 188 -9.16 0.65 21.17
N CYS A 189 -8.78 0.10 20.01
CA CYS A 189 -8.95 -1.31 19.68
C CYS A 189 -7.66 -1.87 19.06
N ARG A 190 -7.55 -3.19 18.91
CA ARG A 190 -6.32 -3.83 18.42
C ARG A 190 -6.64 -4.99 17.50
N ILE A 191 -5.95 -5.08 16.37
CA ILE A 191 -5.93 -6.30 15.55
C ILE A 191 -4.62 -7.03 15.85
N ALA A 192 -4.72 -8.25 16.38
CA ALA A 192 -3.55 -9.06 16.69
C ALA A 192 -3.89 -10.56 16.75
N ALA A 193 -2.89 -11.38 16.46
CA ALA A 193 -2.89 -12.81 16.75
C ALA A 193 -2.14 -13.05 18.07
N ALA A 194 -2.70 -13.88 18.97
CA ALA A 194 -1.89 -14.48 20.02
C ALA A 194 -1.02 -15.60 19.42
N ARG A 195 -0.04 -16.09 20.18
CA ARG A 195 0.94 -17.06 19.67
C ARG A 195 0.26 -18.36 19.26
N GLY A 196 0.26 -18.65 17.95
CA GLY A 196 -0.37 -19.84 17.37
C GLY A 196 -1.84 -19.67 17.02
N GLU A 197 -2.38 -18.46 17.11
CA GLU A 197 -3.78 -18.14 16.82
C GLU A 197 -3.92 -17.26 15.56
N TYR A 198 -5.14 -17.12 15.05
CA TYR A 198 -5.44 -16.21 13.95
C TYR A 198 -5.63 -14.77 14.44
N GLU A 199 -5.37 -13.80 13.58
CA GLU A 199 -5.57 -12.37 13.87
C GLU A 199 -7.06 -12.08 14.11
N CYS A 200 -7.40 -11.49 15.25
CA CYS A 200 -8.77 -11.06 15.56
C CYS A 200 -8.79 -9.61 16.04
N LEU A 201 -9.97 -9.00 16.00
CA LEU A 201 -10.20 -7.67 16.55
C LEU A 201 -10.47 -7.78 18.06
N TRP A 202 -9.66 -7.07 18.83
CA TRP A 202 -9.77 -6.89 20.26
C TRP A 202 -10.29 -5.47 20.54
N ALA A 203 -11.49 -5.36 21.10
CA ALA A 203 -12.02 -4.10 21.62
C ALA A 203 -12.15 -4.18 23.16
N PRO A 204 -11.86 -3.10 23.90
CA PRO A 204 -11.96 -3.08 25.35
C PRO A 204 -13.42 -3.17 25.82
N GLY A 205 -13.63 -3.84 26.96
CA GLY A 205 -14.94 -4.20 27.52
C GLY A 205 -14.82 -4.82 28.92
N ALA A 206 -15.93 -4.89 29.68
CA ALA A 206 -15.95 -5.29 31.11
C ALA A 206 -15.62 -6.78 31.40
N VAL A 207 -15.40 -7.55 30.36
CA VAL A 207 -14.87 -8.92 30.41
C VAL A 207 -13.84 -8.98 29.28
N CYS A 208 -12.77 -9.76 29.42
CA CYS A 208 -11.63 -9.87 28.49
C CYS A 208 -11.94 -10.14 26.99
N ASP A 209 -13.17 -10.02 26.52
CA ASP A 209 -13.69 -10.63 25.30
C ASP A 209 -14.75 -9.78 24.59
N MET A 210 -14.28 -8.85 23.74
CA MET A 210 -14.90 -8.71 22.42
C MET A 210 -13.82 -9.04 21.39
N GLN A 211 -13.53 -10.34 21.29
CA GLN A 211 -12.75 -10.92 20.19
C GLN A 211 -13.72 -11.17 19.05
N TRP A 212 -13.89 -10.15 18.24
CA TRP A 212 -14.79 -10.23 17.12
C TRP A 212 -14.13 -11.00 15.97
N GLY A 213 -14.81 -12.08 15.57
CA GLY A 213 -14.36 -12.97 14.50
C GLY A 213 -13.17 -13.87 14.86
N TRP A 214 -13.05 -14.34 16.09
CA TRP A 214 -12.06 -15.35 16.44
C TRP A 214 -12.51 -16.75 15.97
N GLU A 215 -11.80 -17.32 14.99
CA GLU A 215 -11.90 -18.74 14.62
C GLU A 215 -11.44 -19.63 15.78
N ARG A 216 -12.36 -20.37 16.40
CA ARG A 216 -12.07 -21.26 17.54
C ARG A 216 -12.23 -22.72 17.11
N THR A 217 -11.32 -23.57 17.56
CA THR A 217 -11.45 -25.03 17.49
C THR A 217 -12.55 -25.53 18.45
N PRO A 218 -13.12 -26.73 18.22
CA PRO A 218 -14.11 -27.32 19.14
C PRO A 218 -13.62 -27.44 20.60
N GLU A 219 -12.34 -27.73 20.80
CA GLU A 219 -11.66 -27.76 22.11
C GLU A 219 -11.63 -26.37 22.79
N GLU A 220 -11.33 -25.32 22.04
CA GLU A 220 -11.29 -23.94 22.56
C GLU A 220 -12.68 -23.41 22.91
N CYS A 221 -13.70 -23.76 22.12
CA CYS A 221 -15.09 -23.46 22.42
C CYS A 221 -15.51 -24.10 23.75
N ARG A 222 -15.15 -25.37 23.98
CA ARG A 222 -15.43 -26.07 25.24
C ARG A 222 -14.73 -25.44 26.43
N ARG A 223 -13.46 -25.03 26.28
CA ARG A 223 -12.67 -24.43 27.36
C ARG A 223 -13.13 -23.01 27.73
N SER A 224 -13.50 -22.22 26.73
CA SER A 224 -13.87 -20.81 26.91
C SER A 224 -15.37 -20.57 27.13
N GLY A 225 -16.22 -21.56 26.82
CA GLY A 225 -17.68 -21.40 26.80
C GLY A 225 -18.19 -20.53 25.65
N LYS A 226 -17.34 -20.13 24.70
CA LYS A 226 -17.71 -19.26 23.58
C LYS A 226 -18.05 -20.05 22.33
N ALA A 227 -18.90 -19.47 21.50
CA ALA A 227 -19.24 -20.03 20.20
C ALA A 227 -18.02 -20.11 19.25
N PRO A 228 -18.00 -21.07 18.30
CA PRO A 228 -17.03 -21.10 17.22
C PRO A 228 -17.23 -19.85 16.35
N GLY A 229 -16.18 -19.04 16.18
CA GLY A 229 -16.22 -17.95 15.20
C GLY A 229 -15.94 -18.46 13.78
N ASP A 230 -16.52 -17.77 12.80
CA ASP A 230 -16.32 -18.05 11.37
C ASP A 230 -15.26 -17.09 10.79
N ARG A 231 -14.46 -17.60 9.85
CA ARG A 231 -13.52 -16.82 9.01
C ARG A 231 -14.16 -15.59 8.40
N ARG A 232 -15.40 -15.71 7.96
CA ARG A 232 -16.14 -14.59 7.37
C ARG A 232 -16.36 -13.47 8.38
N GLU A 233 -16.66 -13.81 9.62
CA GLU A 233 -16.83 -12.85 10.71
C GLU A 233 -15.50 -12.18 11.07
N ARG A 234 -14.39 -12.93 11.10
CA ARG A 234 -13.03 -12.38 11.27
C ARG A 234 -12.73 -11.29 10.27
N LEU A 235 -12.89 -11.61 8.99
CA LEU A 235 -12.58 -10.69 7.90
C LEU A 235 -13.49 -9.48 7.95
N ARG A 236 -14.79 -9.66 8.22
CA ARG A 236 -15.76 -8.57 8.37
C ARG A 236 -15.27 -7.50 9.34
N TRP A 237 -14.84 -7.89 10.55
CA TRP A 237 -14.40 -6.93 11.57
C TRP A 237 -13.06 -6.27 11.27
N ILE A 238 -12.14 -6.97 10.62
CA ILE A 238 -10.90 -6.37 10.12
C ILE A 238 -11.21 -5.29 9.07
N TYR A 239 -12.15 -5.54 8.16
CA TYR A 239 -12.57 -4.55 7.18
C TYR A 239 -13.30 -3.37 7.83
N VAL A 240 -14.12 -3.58 8.87
CA VAL A 240 -14.76 -2.48 9.61
C VAL A 240 -13.72 -1.51 10.18
N VAL A 241 -12.65 -2.01 10.82
CA VAL A 241 -11.57 -1.15 11.36
C VAL A 241 -10.85 -0.42 10.24
N LYS A 242 -10.59 -1.10 9.13
CA LYS A 242 -9.95 -0.51 7.95
C LYS A 242 -10.79 0.63 7.37
N ASP A 243 -12.08 0.40 7.17
CA ASP A 243 -13.01 1.39 6.63
C ASP A 243 -13.14 2.61 7.57
N LEU A 244 -13.17 2.39 8.89
CA LEU A 244 -13.18 3.50 9.88
C LEU A 244 -11.87 4.30 9.89
N THR A 245 -10.73 3.63 9.65
CA THR A 245 -9.42 4.29 9.54
C THR A 245 -9.38 5.16 8.28
N GLU A 246 -9.89 4.64 7.16
CA GLU A 246 -9.96 5.36 5.89
C GLU A 246 -10.96 6.51 5.91
N ALA A 247 -12.04 6.38 6.68
CA ALA A 247 -12.98 7.47 6.96
C ALA A 247 -12.39 8.54 7.90
N GLY A 248 -11.13 8.41 8.34
CA GLY A 248 -10.48 9.35 9.24
C GLY A 248 -11.02 9.31 10.67
N LEU A 249 -11.81 8.30 11.04
CA LEU A 249 -12.37 8.14 12.39
C LEU A 249 -11.42 7.37 13.31
N PHE A 250 -10.59 6.49 12.75
CA PHE A 250 -9.49 5.83 13.44
C PHE A 250 -8.13 6.24 12.89
N GLU A 251 -7.11 6.16 13.75
CA GLU A 251 -5.71 6.28 13.40
C GLU A 251 -4.96 5.01 13.82
N ALA A 252 -4.16 4.46 12.91
CA ALA A 252 -3.33 3.29 13.18
C ALA A 252 -2.15 3.65 14.10
N GLN A 253 -1.91 2.81 15.10
CA GLN A 253 -0.86 2.95 16.11
C GLN A 253 0.11 1.76 16.03
N ALA A 254 1.22 1.84 16.75
CA ALA A 254 2.20 0.74 16.81
C ALA A 254 1.56 -0.57 17.30
N LYS A 255 2.10 -1.72 16.86
CA LYS A 255 1.71 -3.07 17.32
C LYS A 255 0.24 -3.45 17.06
N GLY A 256 -0.36 -2.89 16.01
CA GLY A 256 -1.71 -3.23 15.55
C GLY A 256 -2.83 -2.59 16.35
N TYR A 257 -2.53 -1.56 17.14
CA TYR A 257 -3.55 -0.76 17.83
C TYR A 257 -4.16 0.28 16.87
N TYR A 258 -5.39 0.68 17.14
CA TYR A 258 -6.12 1.72 16.44
C TYR A 258 -6.78 2.61 17.49
N ALA A 259 -6.67 3.92 17.33
CA ALA A 259 -7.23 4.92 18.23
C ALA A 259 -8.28 5.77 17.54
N LEU A 260 -9.32 6.22 18.24
CA LEU A 260 -10.22 7.25 17.73
C LEU A 260 -9.45 8.56 17.47
N THR A 261 -9.64 9.14 16.29
CA THR A 261 -9.25 10.52 16.00
C THR A 261 -10.19 11.49 16.70
N GLU A 262 -9.87 12.79 16.72
CA GLU A 262 -10.77 13.81 17.26
C GLU A 262 -12.15 13.78 16.58
N GLN A 263 -12.18 13.58 15.26
CA GLN A 263 -13.42 13.42 14.49
C GLN A 263 -14.15 12.13 14.88
N GLY A 264 -13.42 11.02 15.05
CA GLY A 264 -13.97 9.76 15.55
C GLY A 264 -14.64 9.90 16.91
N TRP A 265 -14.01 10.62 17.84
CA TRP A 265 -14.56 10.90 19.16
C TRP A 265 -15.89 11.65 19.10
N ARG A 266 -16.00 12.69 18.27
CA ARG A 266 -17.24 13.44 18.08
C ARG A 266 -18.34 12.56 17.52
N VAL A 267 -18.07 11.85 16.41
CA VAL A 267 -19.05 10.94 15.79
C VAL A 267 -19.51 9.85 16.76
N ALA A 268 -18.61 9.28 17.55
CA ALA A 268 -18.94 8.23 18.50
C ALA A 268 -19.74 8.74 19.72
N HIS A 269 -19.45 9.95 20.21
CA HIS A 269 -20.24 10.65 21.24
C HIS A 269 -21.69 10.82 20.77
N ASP A 270 -21.87 11.36 19.57
CA ASP A 270 -23.19 11.64 19.02
C ASP A 270 -24.04 10.37 18.76
N LEU A 271 -23.37 9.25 18.46
CA LEU A 271 -24.01 7.93 18.34
C LEU A 271 -24.49 7.37 19.70
N GLY A 272 -23.90 7.83 20.80
CA GLY A 272 -24.26 7.49 22.17
C GLY A 272 -25.54 8.21 22.61
N ASP A 273 -25.59 9.53 22.39
CA ASP A 273 -26.70 10.38 22.82
C ASP A 273 -28.04 10.04 22.14
N ALA A 274 -28.00 9.59 20.88
CA ALA A 274 -29.18 9.17 20.12
C ALA A 274 -29.88 7.90 20.66
N SER A 275 -29.30 7.21 21.65
CA SER A 275 -29.78 5.92 22.17
C SER A 275 -30.53 6.03 23.49
N THR A 276 -30.70 7.24 24.03
CA THR A 276 -31.44 7.51 25.27
C THR A 276 -32.73 8.27 24.96
N PRO A 277 -33.86 7.58 24.69
CA PRO A 277 -35.16 8.23 24.72
C PRO A 277 -35.47 8.57 26.19
N HIS A 278 -35.77 9.85 26.46
CA HIS A 278 -36.48 10.24 27.68
C HIS A 278 -37.90 9.68 27.68
#